data_AF-A0A377TTR9-F1
#
_entry.id   AF-A0A377TTR9-F1
#
_cell.length_a   1.000
_cell.length_b   1.000
_cell.length_c   1.000
_cell.angle_alpha   90.00
_cell.angle_beta   90.00
_cell.angle_gamma   90.00
#
_symmetry.space_group_name_H-M   'P 1'
#
loop_
_entity.id
_entity.type
_entity.pdbx_description
1 polymer ?
#
loop_
_entity_poly.entity_id
_entity_poly.type
_entity_poly.pdbx_seq_one_letter_code
_entity_poly.pdbx_strand_id
1 'polypeptide(L)' 'MKRLPLLAALPLLCASALSAQPLMSVGYFNGGGDVTAGRAVISISWTSGRSPISNYSFGLIYNDEKTRPMRP' A
#
# COMPACT_ATOMS: atom_id res chain seq x y z
N MET A 1 8.50 43.10 -23.12
CA MET A 1 9.37 42.24 -22.29
C MET A 1 8.57 41.54 -21.17
N LYS A 2 7.63 40.63 -21.51
CA LYS A 2 6.68 40.05 -20.53
C LYS A 2 6.82 38.52 -20.33
N ARG A 3 7.76 37.88 -21.04
CA ARG A 3 7.94 36.40 -21.06
C ARG A 3 9.21 35.91 -20.36
N LEU A 4 10.18 36.80 -20.09
CA LEU A 4 11.40 36.46 -19.36
C LEU A 4 11.17 35.76 -18.01
N PRO A 5 10.19 36.16 -17.15
CA PRO A 5 10.01 35.46 -15.87
C PRO A 5 9.48 34.03 -16.04
N LEU A 6 8.73 33.74 -17.11
CA LEU A 6 8.22 32.39 -17.39
C LEU A 6 9.37 31.45 -17.82
N LEU A 7 10.30 31.94 -18.64
CA LEU A 7 11.47 31.18 -19.06
C LEU A 7 12.44 30.92 -17.89
N ALA A 8 12.56 31.86 -16.95
CA ALA A 8 13.40 31.68 -15.76
C ALA A 8 12.82 30.67 -14.75
N ALA A 9 11.49 30.49 -14.71
CA ALA A 9 10.83 29.53 -13.84
C ALA A 9 10.80 28.10 -14.40
N LEU A 10 11.02 27.92 -15.71
CA LEU A 10 10.95 26.63 -16.39
C LEU A 10 11.98 25.60 -15.87
N PRO A 11 13.25 25.95 -15.59
CA PRO A 11 14.22 25.01 -15.02
C PRO A 11 13.84 24.54 -13.61
N LEU A 12 13.27 25.44 -12.79
CA LEU A 12 12.77 25.11 -11.45
C LEU A 12 11.58 24.15 -11.54
N LEU A 13 10.70 24.32 -12.52
CA LEU A 13 9.58 23.42 -12.77
C LEU A 13 10.04 22.05 -13.30
N CYS A 14 11.04 22.02 -14.18
CA CYS A 14 11.64 20.78 -14.70
C CYS A 14 12.43 20.00 -13.63
N ALA A 15 13.09 20.70 -12.70
CA ALA A 15 13.79 20.05 -11.58
C ALA A 15 12.82 19.29 -10.66
N SER A 16 11.61 19.81 -10.42
CA SER A 16 10.56 19.17 -9.64
C SER A 16 10.09 17.84 -10.24
N ALA A 17 9.96 17.79 -11.57
CA ALA A 17 9.49 16.60 -12.28
C ALA A 17 10.56 15.50 -12.33
N LEU A 18 11.84 15.87 -12.35
CA LEU A 18 12.97 14.92 -12.40
C LEU A 18 13.35 14.38 -11.02
N SER A 19 12.96 15.06 -9.93
CA SER A 19 13.29 14.70 -8.54
C SER A 19 12.20 13.89 -7.82
N ALA A 20 11.08 13.56 -8.49
CA ALA A 20 10.03 12.75 -7.88
C ALA A 20 10.52 11.31 -7.68
N GLN A 21 10.79 10.93 -6.43
CA GLN A 21 11.16 9.55 -6.11
C GLN A 21 9.92 8.66 -6.13
N PRO A 22 9.99 7.45 -6.71
CA PRO A 22 8.88 6.51 -6.70
C PRO A 22 8.62 6.06 -5.25
N LEU A 23 7.40 6.29 -4.76
CA LEU A 23 6.92 5.72 -3.51
C LEU A 23 6.25 4.38 -3.79
N MET A 24 6.54 3.38 -2.96
CA MET A 24 5.91 2.07 -3.04
C MET A 24 4.57 2.10 -2.27
N SER A 25 3.49 1.67 -2.90
CA SER A 25 2.18 1.49 -2.26
C SER A 25 1.83 0.01 -2.22
N VAL A 26 1.73 -0.53 -1.00
CA VAL A 26 1.44 -1.94 -0.75
C VAL A 26 0.18 -2.04 0.10
N GLY A 27 -0.84 -2.71 -0.44
CA GLY A 27 -2.08 -2.99 0.27
C GLY A 27 -2.10 -4.40 0.87
N TYR A 28 -2.81 -4.59 1.98
CA TYR A 28 -3.14 -5.91 2.50
C TYR A 28 -4.57 -6.28 2.12
N PHE A 29 -4.75 -7.49 1.62
CA PHE A 29 -6.05 -8.03 1.25
C PHE A 29 -6.45 -9.12 2.25
N ASN A 30 -7.55 -8.89 2.98
CA ASN A 30 -8.14 -9.87 3.89
C ASN A 30 -8.86 -10.98 3.12
N GLY A 31 -8.09 -11.91 2.55
CA GLY A 31 -8.61 -13.05 1.79
C GLY A 31 -8.91 -14.29 2.65
N GLY A 32 -8.26 -14.42 3.82
CA GLY A 32 -8.41 -15.56 4.72
C GLY A 32 -9.34 -15.32 5.93
N GLY A 33 -9.72 -14.07 6.18
CA GLY A 33 -10.40 -13.65 7.40
C GLY A 33 -9.42 -13.11 8.43
N ASP A 34 -9.89 -12.13 9.20
CA ASP A 34 -9.15 -11.46 10.25
C ASP A 34 -9.94 -11.52 11.56
N VAL A 35 -9.24 -11.55 12.68
CA VAL A 35 -9.88 -11.65 14.01
C VAL A 35 -10.69 -10.39 14.35
N THR A 36 -10.25 -9.21 13.89
CA THR A 36 -10.88 -7.92 14.23
C THR A 36 -11.74 -7.36 13.10
N ALA A 37 -11.22 -7.36 11.86
CA ALA A 37 -11.89 -6.93 10.65
C ALA A 37 -12.88 -7.98 10.11
N GLY A 38 -12.88 -9.19 10.67
CA GLY A 38 -13.89 -10.21 10.43
C GLY A 38 -13.67 -10.98 9.13
N ARG A 39 -14.78 -11.32 8.47
CA ARG A 39 -14.80 -12.33 7.41
C ARG A 39 -13.94 -11.94 6.21
N ALA A 40 -13.40 -12.97 5.55
CA ALA A 40 -12.71 -12.84 4.29
C ALA A 40 -13.54 -12.09 3.24
N VAL A 41 -12.87 -11.24 2.47
CA VAL A 41 -13.43 -10.62 1.27
C VAL A 41 -13.08 -11.50 0.07
N ILE A 42 -14.08 -11.75 -0.79
CA ILE A 42 -13.95 -12.68 -1.93
C ILE A 42 -13.35 -12.01 -3.17
N SER A 43 -13.32 -10.68 -3.24
CA SER A 43 -12.84 -9.95 -4.41
C SER A 43 -12.25 -8.59 -4.06
N ILE A 44 -11.23 -8.18 -4.83
CA ILE A 44 -10.63 -6.85 -4.76
C ILE A 44 -11.06 -6.04 -5.98
N SER A 45 -11.54 -4.82 -5.77
CA SER A 45 -11.69 -3.83 -6.85
C SER A 45 -10.35 -3.13 -7.06
N TRP A 46 -9.70 -3.42 -8.18
CA TRP A 46 -8.44 -2.76 -8.55
C TRP A 46 -8.74 -1.42 -9.22
N THR A 47 -8.48 -0.32 -8.50
CA THR A 47 -8.33 0.99 -9.14
C THR A 47 -6.89 1.12 -9.62
N SER A 48 -6.69 1.18 -10.94
CA SER A 48 -5.37 1.41 -11.53
C SER A 48 -4.70 2.64 -10.92
N GLY A 49 -3.51 2.48 -10.36
CA GLY A 49 -2.68 3.58 -9.84
C GLY A 49 -2.69 3.79 -8.32
N ARG A 50 -3.49 3.04 -7.52
CA ARG A 50 -3.49 3.19 -6.05
C ARG A 50 -2.48 2.32 -5.30
N SER A 51 -2.34 1.04 -5.68
CA SER A 51 -1.33 0.14 -5.12
C SER A 51 -0.88 -0.88 -6.16
N PRO A 52 0.37 -0.81 -6.65
CA PRO A 52 0.88 -1.79 -7.61
C PRO A 52 1.09 -3.20 -7.01
N ILE A 53 1.12 -3.34 -5.68
CA ILE A 53 1.41 -4.61 -4.98
C ILE A 53 0.37 -4.87 -3.89
N SER A 54 -0.15 -6.11 -3.83
CA SER A 54 -1.15 -6.54 -2.87
C SER A 54 -0.68 -7.79 -2.12
N ASN A 55 -0.58 -7.72 -0.80
CA ASN A 55 -0.30 -8.86 0.07
C ASN A 55 -1.60 -9.61 0.35
N TYR A 56 -1.70 -10.85 -0.10
CA TYR A 56 -2.79 -11.74 0.31
C TYR A 56 -2.59 -12.15 1.77
N SER A 57 -3.61 -12.01 2.60
CA SER A 57 -3.51 -12.25 4.04
C SER A 57 -4.70 -13.04 4.58
N PHE A 58 -4.51 -13.89 5.60
CA PHE A 58 -3.26 -14.23 6.30
C PHE A 58 -2.81 -15.67 6.01
N GLY A 59 -1.49 -15.89 5.99
CA GLY A 59 -0.94 -17.23 6.20
C GLY A 59 -0.99 -17.56 7.69
N LEU A 60 -1.59 -18.70 8.04
CA LEU A 60 -1.69 -19.14 9.43
C LEU A 60 -0.62 -20.19 9.75
N ILE A 61 -0.20 -20.23 11.00
CA ILE A 61 0.83 -21.15 11.50
C ILE A 61 0.14 -22.18 12.39
N TYR A 62 0.38 -23.47 12.12
CA TYR A 62 -0.09 -24.55 12.98
C TYR A 62 0.59 -24.47 14.34
N ASN A 63 -0.19 -24.69 15.40
CA ASN A 63 0.31 -24.62 16.76
C ASN A 63 -0.54 -25.45 17.72
N ASP A 64 0.03 -25.81 18.87
CA ASP A 64 -0.58 -26.61 19.94
C ASP A 64 -1.17 -25.76 21.08
N GLU A 65 -1.26 -24.43 20.92
CA GLU A 65 -1.79 -23.50 21.93
C GLU A 65 -3.14 -23.92 22.51
N LYS A 66 -4.00 -24.54 21.71
CA LYS A 66 -5.32 -25.02 22.15
C LYS A 66 -5.24 -26.05 23.27
N THR A 67 -4.17 -26.83 23.33
CA THR A 67 -3.97 -27.89 24.33
C THR A 67 -3.14 -27.44 25.52
N ARG A 68 -2.58 -26.22 25.49
CA ARG A 68 -1.76 -25.70 26.59
C ARG A 68 -2.68 -25.16 27.69
N PRO A 69 -2.38 -25.42 28.97
CA PRO A 69 -3.07 -24.75 30.06
C PRO A 69 -2.82 -23.25 29.94
N MET A 70 -3.86 -22.43 30.09
CA MET A 70 -3.75 -20.97 30.14
C MET A 70 -2.70 -20.62 31.19
N ARG A 71 -1.64 -19.91 30.80
CA ARG A 71 -0.62 -19.44 31.74
C ARG A 71 -1.29 -18.42 32.68
N PRO A 72 -1.15 -18.55 34.02
CA PRO A 72 -1.69 -17.58 34.97
C PRO A 72 -1.04 -16.20 34.83
#